data_AF-A0A1R1SGM3-F1
#
_entry.id   AF-A0A1R1SGM3-F1
#
_cell.length_a   1.000
_cell.length_b   1.000
_cell.length_c   1.000
_cell.angle_alpha   90.00
_cell.angle_beta   90.00
_cell.angle_gamma   90.00
#
_symmetry.space_group_name_H-M   'P 1'
#
loop_
_entity.id
_entity.type
_entity.pdbx_description
1 polymer ?
#
loop_
_entity_poly.entity_id
_entity_poly.type
_entity_poly.pdbx_seq_one_letter_code
_entity_poly.pdbx_strand_id
1 'polypeptide(L)' 'MIGWVLRQLIAQAEREYYDPANVQRALAELAARLEEGQIGEEEFERREDELLDRLEEAQRWANGIR' A
#
# COMPACT_ATOMS: atom_id res chain seq x y z
N MET A 1 12.98 -12.11 4.61
CA MET A 1 12.02 -12.45 5.70
C MET A 1 11.13 -11.23 6.02
N ILE A 2 10.56 -10.58 4.99
CA ILE A 2 9.86 -9.27 5.15
C ILE A 2 8.48 -9.28 4.47
N GLY A 3 8.27 -10.10 3.43
CA GLY A 3 6.99 -10.21 2.71
C GLY A 3 5.80 -10.87 3.43
N TRP A 4 5.93 -11.30 4.70
CA TRP A 4 4.76 -11.76 5.49
C TRP A 4 4.16 -10.65 6.35
N VAL A 5 4.98 -9.67 6.78
CA VAL A 5 4.54 -8.60 7.68
C VAL A 5 3.63 -7.61 6.94
N LEU A 6 3.93 -7.28 5.68
CA LEU A 6 3.07 -6.44 4.84
C LEU A 6 1.65 -7.00 4.68
N ARG A 7 1.50 -8.33 4.56
CA ARG A 7 0.19 -8.98 4.50
C ARG A 7 -0.59 -8.85 5.81
N GLN A 8 0.11 -8.84 6.94
CA GLN A 8 -0.54 -8.74 8.24
C GLN A 8 -0.96 -7.31 8.58
N LEU A 9 -0.20 -6.29 8.16
CA LEU A 9 -0.54 -4.90 8.44
C LEU A 9 -1.77 -4.43 7.65
N ILE A 10 -1.93 -4.87 6.40
CA ILE A 10 -3.11 -4.58 5.56
C ILE A 10 -4.38 -5.25 6.13
N ALA A 11 -4.24 -6.41 6.78
CA ALA A 11 -5.38 -7.12 7.36
C ALA A 11 -6.00 -6.42 8.58
N GLN A 12 -5.30 -5.46 9.19
CA GLN A 12 -5.78 -4.78 10.40
C GLN A 12 -6.48 -3.44 10.12
N ALA A 13 -6.44 -2.94 8.88
CA ALA A 13 -7.06 -1.68 8.48
C ALA A 13 -8.46 -1.82 7.83
N GLU A 14 -9.00 -3.02 7.64
CA GLU A 14 -10.21 -3.20 6.82
C GLU A 14 -11.36 -3.90 7.51
N ARG A 15 -12.43 -3.14 7.76
CA ARG A 15 -13.78 -3.63 7.49
C ARG A 15 -14.69 -2.67 6.73
N GLU A 16 -14.30 -1.41 6.50
CA GLU A 16 -15.31 -0.45 6.05
C GLU A 16 -14.96 0.47 4.88
N TYR A 17 -13.70 0.65 4.46
CA TYR A 17 -13.42 1.72 3.47
C TYR A 17 -12.24 1.57 2.49
N TYR A 18 -11.54 0.44 2.42
CA TYR A 18 -10.50 0.28 1.39
C TYR A 18 -10.99 -0.61 0.24
N ASP A 19 -10.46 -0.37 -0.97
CA ASP A 19 -10.52 -1.32 -2.08
C ASP A 19 -9.22 -2.17 -2.07
N PRO A 20 -9.18 -3.23 -1.23
CA PRO A 20 -7.96 -3.98 -0.91
C PRO A 20 -7.23 -4.49 -2.14
N ALA A 21 -7.96 -4.82 -3.20
CA ALA A 21 -7.40 -5.46 -4.38
C ALA A 21 -6.43 -4.55 -5.14
N ASN A 22 -6.73 -3.25 -5.23
CA ASN A 22 -5.87 -2.30 -5.93
C ASN A 22 -4.58 -2.01 -5.16
N VAL A 23 -4.69 -1.84 -3.84
CA VAL A 23 -3.56 -1.58 -2.95
C VAL A 23 -2.62 -2.78 -2.89
N GLN A 24 -3.18 -3.98 -2.71
CA GLN A 24 -2.40 -5.22 -2.65
C GLN A 24 -1.61 -5.46 -3.94
N ARG A 25 -2.19 -5.15 -5.10
CA ARG A 25 -1.50 -5.27 -6.40
C ARG A 25 -0.32 -4.29 -6.50
N ALA A 26 -0.52 -3.04 -6.14
CA ALA A 26 0.54 -2.02 -6.21
C ALA A 26 1.70 -2.34 -5.24
N LEU A 27 1.40 -2.79 -4.03
CA LEU A 27 2.43 -3.21 -3.06
C LEU A 27 3.17 -4.47 -3.52
N ALA A 28 2.47 -5.44 -4.13
CA ALA A 28 3.10 -6.63 -4.68
C ALA A 28 4.09 -6.29 -5.81
N GLU A 29 3.76 -5.31 -6.64
CA GLU A 29 4.62 -4.85 -7.73
C GLU A 29 5.86 -4.10 -7.20
N LEU A 30 5.72 -3.30 -6.14
CA LEU A 30 6.86 -2.67 -5.46
C LEU A 30 7.77 -3.72 -4.79
N ALA A 31 7.20 -4.74 -4.16
CA ALA A 31 7.96 -5.82 -3.53
C ALA A 31 8.76 -6.64 -4.55
N ALA A 32 8.17 -6.94 -5.72
CA ALA A 32 8.88 -7.62 -6.80
C ALA A 32 10.08 -6.79 -7.29
N ARG A 33 9.93 -5.47 -7.41
CA ARG A 33 11.03 -4.57 -7.81
C ARG A 33 12.14 -4.47 -6.77
N LEU A 34 11.80 -4.57 -5.49
CA LEU A 34 12.78 -4.64 -4.39
C LEU A 34 13.55 -5.96 -4.45
N GLU A 35 12.86 -7.08 -4.66
CA GLU A 35 13.48 -8.41 -4.79
C GLU A 35 14.38 -8.53 -6.02
N GLU A 36 14.00 -7.89 -7.13
CA GLU A 36 14.82 -7.80 -8.34
C GLU A 36 16.00 -6.82 -8.19
N GLY A 37 16.10 -6.10 -7.07
CA GLY A 37 17.13 -5.10 -6.82
C GLY A 37 16.99 -3.84 -7.68
N GLN A 38 15.84 -3.61 -8.31
CA GLN A 38 15.55 -2.41 -9.10
C GLN A 38 15.30 -1.18 -8.24
N ILE A 39 14.90 -1.38 -6.99
CA ILE A 39 14.73 -0.35 -5.97
C ILE A 39 15.39 -0.82 -4.67
N GLY A 40 15.89 0.12 -3.88
CA GLY A 40 16.36 -0.15 -2.51
C GLY A 40 15.23 -0.12 -1.49
N GLU A 41 15.53 -0.50 -0.26
CA GLU A 41 14.56 -0.50 0.85
C GLU A 41 14.00 0.90 1.15
N GLU A 42 14.85 1.94 1.23
CA GLU A 42 14.39 3.34 1.40
C GLU A 42 13.48 3.82 0.26
N GLU A 43 13.74 3.37 -0.97
CA GLU A 43 12.92 3.70 -2.13
C GLU A 43 11.57 2.98 -2.09
N PHE A 44 11.55 1.75 -1.57
CA PHE A 44 10.33 0.98 -1.34
C PHE A 44 9.47 1.67 -0.27
N GLU A 45 10.04 2.00 0.89
CA GLU A 45 9.34 2.67 1.99
C GLU A 45 8.72 4.00 1.54
N ARG A 46 9.48 4.84 0.82
CA ARG A 46 8.94 6.12 0.33
C ARG A 46 7.75 5.95 -0.62
N ARG A 47 7.77 4.90 -1.45
CA ARG A 47 6.68 4.62 -2.41
C ARG A 47 5.48 3.95 -1.74
N GLU A 48 5.71 3.17 -0.70
CA GLU A 48 4.66 2.63 0.16
C GLU A 48 3.92 3.77 0.86
N ASP A 49 4.63 4.72 1.47
CA ASP A 49 4.03 5.90 2.10
C ASP A 49 3.24 6.74 1.09
N GLU A 50 3.79 7.04 -0.09
CA GLU A 50 3.08 7.81 -1.12
C GLU A 50 1.80 7.10 -1.61
N LEU A 51 1.82 5.76 -1.70
CA LEU A 51 0.66 4.98 -2.08
C LEU A 51 -0.44 5.08 -1.01
N LEU A 52 -0.07 4.97 0.26
CA LEU A 52 -0.98 5.08 1.39
C LEU A 52 -1.56 6.49 1.53
N ASP A 53 -0.75 7.53 1.37
CA ASP A 53 -1.20 8.93 1.39
C ASP A 53 -2.24 9.22 0.30
N ARG A 54 -2.00 8.73 -0.94
CA ARG A 54 -2.94 8.88 -2.05
C ARG A 54 -4.26 8.16 -1.81
N LEU A 55 -4.22 7.00 -1.18
CA LEU A 55 -5.42 6.25 -0.81
C LEU A 55 -6.22 7.02 0.25
N GLU A 56 -5.53 7.56 1.25
CA GLU A 56 -6.16 8.38 2.27
C GLU A 56 -6.78 9.65 1.67
N GLU A 57 -6.10 10.33 0.75
CA GLU A 57 -6.64 11.49 0.04
C GLU A 57 -7.87 11.13 -0.79
N ALA A 58 -7.80 10.07 -1.61
CA ALA A 58 -8.93 9.58 -2.39
C ALA A 58 -10.13 9.22 -1.49
N GLN A 59 -9.87 8.66 -0.32
CA GLN A 59 -10.89 8.36 0.67
C GLN A 59 -11.51 9.63 1.27
N ARG A 60 -10.72 10.64 1.64
CA ARG A 60 -11.22 11.93 2.15
C ARG A 60 -12.13 12.61 1.13
N TRP A 61 -11.77 12.55 -0.15
CA TRP A 61 -12.61 13.05 -1.25
C TRP A 61 -13.92 12.26 -1.39
N ALA A 62 -13.87 10.93 -1.34
CA ALA A 62 -15.05 10.08 -1.45
C ALA A 62 -16.02 10.23 -0.27
N ASN A 63 -15.51 10.43 0.95
CA ASN A 63 -16.32 10.59 2.17
C ASN A 63 -16.85 12.02 2.37
N GLY A 64 -16.20 13.03 1.77
CA GLY A 64 -16.63 14.43 1.82
C GLY A 64 -17.81 14.81 0.91
N ILE A 65 -18.30 13.88 0.09
CA ILE A 65 -19.47 14.09 -0.80
C ILE A 65 -20.79 13.61 -0.15
N ARG A 66 -20.78 13.22 1.13
CA ARG A 66 -21.99 12.82 1.86
C ARG A 66 -22.64 13.95 2.65
#